data_AF-A0A6J1MSH4-F1
#
_entry.id   AF-A0A6J1MSH4-F1
#
_cell.length_a   1.000
_cell.length_b   1.000
_cell.length_c   1.000
_cell.angle_alpha   90.00
_cell.angle_beta   90.00
_cell.angle_gamma   90.00
#
_symmetry.space_group_name_H-M   'P 1'
#
loop_
_entity.id
_entity.type
_entity.pdbx_description
1 polymer ?
#
loop_
_entity_poly.entity_id
_entity_poly.type
_entity_poly.pdbx_seq_one_letter_code
_entity_poly.pdbx_strand_id
1 'polypeptide(L)'
;MAMLLAWALLALISVSEQGPHEKRLLNTLLNSYNTLERPVANETDPLEVKFGLTLQQIIDVDEKNQILTTNVWLNLEWNDYNLRWNDSDYGGVKDLRITPNKLWKPDVLMYNSADEGFDGTYQTNVVVRNNGSCLYVPPGIFKSTCKIDITWFPFDDQHCDMKFGSWTYDGNQLDLVLKDEAGGDLSDFITNGEWYLIGMPGKKNTITYACCPEPYVDVTFTIMIRRRTLYYFFNLIVPCVLISSMALLGFTLPPDSGEKLTLGVTILLSLTVFLNLVAETLPQVSDAIPLLGVTILLSQTVFSLLVGHVITKTSEAIPLIGTYFNCIMFMVASSVVLTVVVLNYHHRTADIHEMPQWIKTVFLQWLPWILRMSRPGKKITRKTIMMTNRMRELELKERSSKSLLANVLDIDDDFRHVPPPPNNTASTGNLGPGCSIFRTDFRRSFVRPSTMEDVAGGLGGHQRELQLILRELQFITARMKKADEEAELISDWKFAAMVVDRFCLFVFTLFTIIATVAVLLSAPHIIVQ
;
A
#
# COMPACT_ATOMS: atom_id res chain seq x y z
N MET A 1 75.07 57.92 -26.92
CA MET A 1 74.70 56.48 -26.93
C MET A 1 73.30 56.23 -26.36
N ALA A 2 72.91 56.85 -25.24
CA ALA A 2 71.57 56.69 -24.65
C ALA A 2 70.39 57.19 -25.52
N MET A 3 70.56 58.29 -26.27
CA MET A 3 69.50 58.81 -27.16
C MET A 3 69.21 57.92 -28.39
N LEU A 4 70.22 57.21 -28.90
CA LEU A 4 70.06 56.28 -30.03
C LEU A 4 69.36 54.98 -29.59
N LEU A 5 69.63 54.50 -28.37
CA LEU A 5 68.91 53.39 -27.76
C LEU A 5 67.45 53.74 -27.47
N ALA A 6 67.16 54.98 -27.05
CA ALA A 6 65.78 55.44 -26.83
C ALA A 6 64.97 55.53 -28.14
N TRP A 7 65.58 55.99 -29.24
CA TRP A 7 64.94 56.00 -30.56
C TRP A 7 64.75 54.59 -31.14
N ALA A 8 65.69 53.67 -30.91
CA ALA A 8 65.54 52.28 -31.30
C ALA A 8 64.42 51.56 -30.51
N LEU A 9 64.27 51.87 -29.20
CA LEU A 9 63.19 51.35 -28.36
C LEU A 9 61.82 51.94 -28.73
N LEU A 10 61.74 53.21 -29.15
CA LEU A 10 60.49 53.82 -29.65
C LEU A 10 60.07 53.28 -31.03
N ALA A 11 61.02 52.93 -31.89
CA ALA A 11 60.73 52.31 -33.19
C ALA A 11 60.27 50.84 -33.10
N LEU A 12 60.51 50.18 -31.96
CA LEU A 12 60.03 48.83 -31.64
C LEU A 12 58.64 48.80 -30.99
N ILE A 13 58.06 49.97 -30.72
CA ILE A 13 56.64 50.06 -30.33
C ILE A 13 55.84 49.97 -31.63
N SER A 14 55.66 48.73 -32.12
CA SER A 14 54.52 48.43 -32.98
C SER A 14 53.28 48.85 -32.21
N VAL A 15 52.75 50.02 -32.56
CA VAL A 15 51.45 50.51 -32.08
C VAL A 15 50.48 49.37 -32.30
N SER A 16 50.02 48.76 -31.22
CA SER A 16 48.99 47.74 -31.28
C SER A 16 47.74 48.43 -31.80
N GLU A 17 47.38 48.19 -33.07
CA GLU A 17 46.07 48.53 -33.63
C GLU A 17 45.02 47.66 -32.91
N GLN A 18 44.64 48.08 -31.70
CA GLN A 18 43.69 47.37 -30.86
C GLN A 18 42.28 47.44 -31.48
N GLY A 19 41.89 46.39 -32.20
CA GLY A 19 40.51 46.12 -32.63
C GLY A 19 39.79 47.09 -33.60
N PRO A 20 40.44 47.98 -34.38
CA PRO A 20 39.72 48.89 -35.26
C PRO A 20 39.00 48.14 -36.41
N HIS A 21 39.56 47.02 -36.85
CA HIS A 21 39.01 46.23 -37.94
C HIS A 21 37.67 45.59 -37.58
N GLU A 22 37.53 45.05 -36.36
CA GLU A 22 36.28 44.44 -35.88
C GLU A 22 35.17 45.48 -35.73
N LYS A 23 35.48 46.63 -35.13
CA LYS A 23 34.54 47.75 -35.02
C LYS A 23 34.08 48.26 -36.40
N ARG A 24 35.02 48.40 -37.34
CA ARG A 24 34.72 48.82 -38.72
C ARG A 24 33.82 47.80 -39.42
N LEU A 25 34.13 46.52 -39.28
CA LEU A 25 33.34 45.43 -39.84
C LEU A 25 31.92 45.42 -39.28
N LEU A 26 31.77 45.48 -37.95
CA LEU A 26 30.47 45.47 -37.28
C LEU A 26 29.59 46.64 -37.73
N ASN A 27 30.14 47.85 -37.82
CA ASN A 27 29.42 49.02 -38.33
C ASN A 27 29.02 48.85 -39.80
N THR A 28 29.89 48.26 -40.63
CA THR A 28 29.61 48.05 -42.05
C THR A 28 28.46 47.06 -42.23
N LEU A 29 28.47 45.94 -41.51
CA LEU A 29 27.44 44.92 -41.60
C LEU A 29 26.09 45.39 -41.03
N LEU A 30 26.08 45.99 -39.84
CA LEU A 30 24.83 46.30 -39.13
C LEU A 30 24.13 47.60 -39.61
N ASN A 31 24.82 48.50 -40.32
CA ASN A 31 24.22 49.76 -40.77
C ASN A 31 23.05 49.59 -41.75
N SER A 32 23.07 48.52 -42.56
CA SER A 32 22.06 48.23 -43.59
C SER A 32 21.21 47.02 -43.28
N TYR A 33 21.45 46.36 -42.14
CA TYR A 33 20.81 45.09 -41.79
C TYR A 33 19.42 45.32 -41.19
N ASN A 34 18.41 44.65 -41.75
CA ASN A 34 17.06 44.63 -41.21
C ASN A 34 16.82 43.35 -40.39
N THR A 35 16.51 43.48 -39.11
CA THR A 35 16.32 42.33 -38.20
C THR A 35 15.02 41.57 -38.42
N LEU A 36 14.04 42.18 -39.11
CA LEU A 36 12.75 41.57 -39.38
C LEU A 36 12.73 40.77 -40.70
N GLU A 37 13.75 40.92 -41.53
CA GLU A 37 13.84 40.25 -42.83
C GLU A 37 14.43 38.85 -42.66
N ARG A 38 13.74 37.84 -43.21
CA ARG A 38 14.27 36.47 -43.27
C ARG A 38 15.50 36.45 -44.19
N PRO A 39 16.67 35.98 -43.74
CA PRO A 39 17.93 36.14 -44.45
C PRO A 39 18.11 35.12 -45.59
N VAL A 40 17.29 35.22 -46.63
CA VAL A 40 17.37 34.40 -47.85
C VAL A 40 17.66 35.26 -49.07
N ALA A 41 18.48 34.74 -50.00
CA ALA A 41 18.79 35.44 -51.25
C ALA A 41 17.62 35.43 -52.23
N ASN A 42 16.78 34.41 -52.16
CA ASN A 42 15.58 34.24 -52.97
C ASN A 42 14.39 33.97 -52.03
N GLU A 43 13.30 34.70 -52.20
CA GLU A 43 12.13 34.63 -51.31
C GLU A 43 11.42 33.27 -51.38
N THR A 44 11.55 32.54 -52.49
CA THR A 44 10.92 31.23 -52.68
C THR A 44 11.61 30.10 -51.92
N ASP A 45 12.87 30.28 -51.52
CA ASP A 45 13.66 29.20 -50.95
C ASP A 45 13.45 29.14 -49.43
N PRO A 46 13.27 27.95 -48.83
CA PRO A 46 13.18 27.82 -47.38
C PRO A 46 14.54 28.11 -46.73
N LEU A 47 14.53 28.74 -45.57
CA LEU A 47 15.72 28.87 -44.75
C LEU A 47 15.92 27.57 -43.96
N GLU A 48 17.02 26.87 -44.22
CA GLU A 48 17.41 25.69 -43.45
C GLU A 48 18.00 26.13 -42.10
N VAL A 49 17.37 25.68 -41.01
CA VAL A 49 17.84 25.88 -39.64
C VAL A 49 18.18 24.52 -39.03
N LYS A 50 19.46 24.30 -38.76
CA LYS A 50 19.93 23.11 -38.07
C LYS A 50 19.68 23.27 -36.58
N PHE A 51 18.92 22.34 -36.02
CA PHE A 51 18.50 22.33 -34.64
C PHE A 51 19.07 21.10 -33.93
N GLY A 52 19.78 21.35 -32.83
CA GLY A 52 20.25 20.34 -31.89
C GLY A 52 19.86 20.72 -30.47
N LEU A 53 19.82 19.73 -29.58
CA LEU A 53 19.52 19.94 -28.17
C LEU A 53 20.58 19.22 -27.35
N THR A 54 21.23 19.95 -26.45
CA THR A 54 22.20 19.38 -25.50
C THR A 54 21.55 19.33 -24.13
N LEU A 55 21.40 18.14 -23.56
CA LEU A 55 20.80 17.95 -22.24
C LEU A 55 21.88 18.02 -21.15
N GLN A 56 21.86 19.08 -20.35
CA GLN A 56 22.82 19.27 -19.25
C GLN A 56 22.41 18.51 -17.99
N GLN A 57 21.16 18.67 -17.55
CA GLN A 57 20.64 17.95 -16.39
C GLN A 57 19.11 17.89 -16.39
N ILE A 58 18.59 16.85 -15.75
CA ILE A 58 17.19 16.77 -15.34
C ILE A 58 17.12 17.35 -13.93
N ILE A 59 16.44 18.50 -13.79
CA ILE A 59 16.33 19.23 -12.53
C ILE A 59 15.30 18.53 -11.65
N ASP A 60 14.11 18.32 -12.19
CA ASP A 60 12.97 17.82 -11.44
C ASP A 60 11.95 17.13 -12.36
N VAL A 61 11.31 16.08 -11.84
CA VAL A 61 10.21 15.36 -12.49
C VAL A 61 9.04 15.41 -11.53
N ASP A 62 8.12 16.35 -11.77
CA ASP A 62 6.94 16.51 -10.93
C ASP A 62 5.84 15.56 -11.42
N GLU A 63 5.74 14.39 -10.81
CA GLU A 63 4.75 13.38 -11.21
C GLU A 63 3.32 13.80 -10.88
N LYS A 64 3.12 14.72 -9.93
CA LYS A 64 1.80 15.20 -9.51
C LYS A 64 1.24 16.19 -10.53
N ASN A 65 2.06 17.14 -10.95
CA ASN A 65 1.66 18.16 -11.93
C ASN A 65 1.91 17.70 -13.38
N GLN A 66 2.53 16.53 -13.59
CA GLN A 66 2.88 15.99 -14.92
C GLN A 66 3.84 16.91 -15.70
N ILE A 67 4.86 17.42 -15.00
CA ILE A 67 5.82 18.39 -15.54
C ILE A 67 7.23 17.84 -15.42
N LEU A 68 7.98 17.88 -16.53
CA LEU A 68 9.41 17.61 -16.56
C LEU A 68 10.19 18.93 -16.70
N THR A 69 11.05 19.22 -15.72
CA THR A 69 11.93 20.40 -15.71
C THR A 69 13.36 20.02 -16.06
N THR A 70 13.88 20.56 -17.17
CA THR A 70 15.21 20.25 -17.69
C THR A 70 16.04 21.51 -17.91
N ASN A 71 17.35 21.40 -17.73
CA ASN A 71 18.32 22.39 -18.17
C ASN A 71 18.91 21.91 -19.50
N VAL A 72 18.65 22.66 -20.56
CA VAL A 72 19.09 22.31 -21.92
C VAL A 72 19.73 23.50 -22.61
N TRP A 73 20.66 23.22 -23.51
CA TRP A 73 21.18 24.23 -24.43
C TRP A 73 20.60 23.96 -25.80
N LEU A 74 19.97 24.98 -26.38
CA LEU A 74 19.48 24.90 -27.75
C LEU A 74 20.64 25.20 -28.69
N ASN A 75 20.86 24.37 -29.70
CA ASN A 75 21.91 24.57 -30.70
C ASN A 75 21.24 24.92 -32.03
N LEU A 76 21.21 26.22 -32.36
CA LEU A 76 20.64 26.70 -33.61
C LEU A 76 21.75 27.16 -34.53
N GLU A 77 21.77 26.63 -35.74
CA GLU A 77 22.70 27.04 -36.79
C GLU A 77 21.95 27.34 -38.09
N TRP A 78 22.12 28.54 -38.61
CA TRP A 78 21.55 28.96 -39.90
C TRP A 78 22.59 29.75 -40.70
N ASN A 79 22.29 30.01 -41.96
CA ASN A 79 23.18 30.75 -42.86
C ASN A 79 22.52 32.07 -43.26
N ASP A 80 23.19 33.19 -43.01
CA ASP A 80 22.73 34.52 -43.38
C ASP A 80 23.60 35.07 -44.51
N TYR A 81 22.96 35.42 -45.64
CA TYR A 81 23.68 35.93 -46.81
C TYR A 81 24.16 37.38 -46.62
N ASN A 82 23.50 38.18 -45.79
CA ASN A 82 23.84 39.58 -45.51
C ASN A 82 25.06 39.72 -44.59
N LEU A 83 25.39 38.67 -43.83
CA LEU A 83 26.48 38.66 -42.85
C LEU A 83 27.76 38.01 -43.37
N ARG A 84 28.02 38.10 -44.67
CA ARG A 84 29.25 37.57 -45.29
C ARG A 84 30.29 38.66 -45.47
N TRP A 85 31.54 38.35 -45.17
CA TRP A 85 32.67 39.25 -45.41
C TRP A 85 33.93 38.48 -45.79
N ASN A 86 34.86 39.19 -46.43
CA ASN A 86 36.17 38.66 -46.75
C ASN A 86 37.14 38.94 -45.59
N ASP A 87 37.81 37.91 -45.08
CA ASP A 87 38.69 38.02 -43.92
C ASP A 87 39.94 38.86 -44.21
N SER A 88 40.44 38.85 -45.45
CA SER A 88 41.58 39.66 -45.90
C SER A 88 41.38 41.16 -45.69
N ASP A 89 40.15 41.65 -45.85
CA ASP A 89 39.86 43.08 -45.88
C ASP A 89 39.74 43.68 -44.47
N TYR A 90 39.53 42.83 -43.47
CA TYR A 90 39.30 43.21 -42.07
C TYR A 90 40.35 42.60 -41.13
N GLY A 91 41.58 42.46 -41.58
CA GLY A 91 42.70 42.07 -40.72
C GLY A 91 42.62 40.62 -40.22
N GLY A 92 42.00 39.71 -40.99
CA GLY A 92 41.91 38.28 -40.68
C GLY A 92 40.83 37.90 -39.66
N VAL A 93 39.84 38.77 -39.43
CA VAL A 93 38.71 38.48 -38.52
C VAL A 93 37.85 37.37 -39.12
N LYS A 94 37.77 36.22 -38.43
CA LYS A 94 37.05 35.02 -38.89
C LYS A 94 35.66 34.88 -38.27
N ASP A 95 35.47 35.38 -37.06
CA ASP A 95 34.22 35.28 -36.33
C ASP A 95 33.90 36.57 -35.55
N LEU A 96 32.61 36.83 -35.35
CA LEU A 96 32.07 37.97 -34.62
C LEU A 96 31.07 37.50 -33.58
N ARG A 97 30.99 38.20 -32.45
CA ARG A 97 29.94 37.97 -31.44
C ARG A 97 28.96 39.13 -31.47
N ILE A 98 27.71 38.86 -31.85
CA ILE A 98 26.68 39.88 -31.98
C ILE A 98 25.50 39.52 -31.08
N THR A 99 24.95 40.51 -30.38
CA THR A 99 23.77 40.32 -29.54
C THR A 99 22.54 39.95 -30.40
N PRO A 100 21.71 38.96 -30.00
CA PRO A 100 20.61 38.45 -30.81
C PRO A 100 19.57 39.50 -31.17
N ASN A 101 19.42 40.56 -30.37
CA ASN A 101 18.47 41.65 -30.63
C ASN A 101 18.85 42.54 -31.84
N LYS A 102 20.07 42.41 -32.36
CA LYS A 102 20.58 43.16 -33.53
C LYS A 102 20.61 42.33 -34.81
N LEU A 103 20.20 41.06 -34.74
CA LEU A 103 20.20 40.13 -35.86
C LEU A 103 18.81 39.53 -36.03
N TRP A 104 18.52 39.00 -37.22
CA TRP A 104 17.39 38.11 -37.38
C TRP A 104 17.71 36.81 -36.62
N LYS A 105 16.72 36.29 -35.89
CA LYS A 105 16.80 34.98 -35.22
C LYS A 105 15.52 34.18 -35.51
N PRO A 106 15.62 32.86 -35.68
CA PRO A 106 14.43 32.02 -35.84
C PRO A 106 13.62 31.98 -34.54
N ASP A 107 12.31 31.83 -34.66
CA ASP A 107 11.33 31.80 -33.58
C ASP A 107 11.04 30.35 -33.14
N VAL A 108 12.09 29.59 -32.84
CA VAL A 108 11.95 28.20 -32.37
C VAL A 108 11.49 28.19 -30.92
N LEU A 109 10.26 27.72 -30.69
CA LEU A 109 9.62 27.64 -29.38
C LEU A 109 9.19 26.21 -29.07
N MET A 110 9.02 25.91 -27.78
CA MET A 110 8.53 24.61 -27.32
C MET A 110 7.00 24.60 -27.27
N TYR A 111 6.37 23.73 -28.06
CA TYR A 111 4.90 23.68 -28.17
C TYR A 111 4.21 23.14 -26.91
N ASN A 112 4.83 22.17 -26.24
CA ASN A 112 4.30 21.53 -25.04
C ASN A 112 4.90 22.12 -23.75
N SER A 113 5.03 23.46 -23.70
CA SER A 113 5.46 24.18 -22.50
C SER A 113 4.38 24.22 -21.42
N ALA A 114 4.78 23.94 -20.18
CA ALA A 114 3.96 24.08 -18.98
C ALA A 114 4.28 25.36 -18.20
N ASP A 115 5.28 26.14 -18.62
CA ASP A 115 5.70 27.37 -17.94
C ASP A 115 4.93 28.60 -18.44
N GLU A 116 4.67 29.56 -17.56
CA GLU A 116 4.04 30.84 -17.93
C GLU A 116 4.95 31.68 -18.84
N GLY A 117 6.27 31.57 -18.64
CA GLY A 117 7.29 32.07 -19.55
C GLY A 117 7.49 31.10 -20.71
N PHE A 118 6.76 31.31 -21.82
CA PHE A 118 6.90 30.49 -23.03
C PHE A 118 8.34 30.43 -23.58
N ASP A 119 9.13 31.49 -23.39
CA ASP A 119 10.57 31.52 -23.70
C ASP A 119 11.39 31.32 -22.41
N GLY A 120 11.89 30.10 -22.21
CA GLY A 120 12.75 29.72 -21.08
C GLY A 120 14.25 29.97 -21.31
N THR A 121 14.62 30.63 -22.42
CA THR A 121 16.03 30.81 -22.80
C THR A 121 16.66 32.07 -22.20
N TYR A 122 17.95 31.97 -21.84
CA TYR A 122 18.78 33.11 -21.50
C TYR A 122 19.53 33.59 -22.73
N GLN A 123 19.36 34.88 -23.08
CA GLN A 123 19.95 35.44 -24.28
C GLN A 123 21.48 35.49 -24.20
N THR A 124 22.16 34.69 -25.03
CA THR A 124 23.61 34.75 -25.28
C THR A 124 23.92 35.48 -26.59
N ASN A 125 25.20 35.76 -26.86
CA ASN A 125 25.59 36.32 -28.15
C ASN A 125 25.62 35.23 -29.24
N VAL A 126 25.23 35.61 -30.46
CA VAL A 126 25.34 34.78 -31.66
C VAL A 126 26.77 34.86 -32.19
N VAL A 127 27.36 33.71 -32.51
CA VAL A 127 28.67 33.61 -33.15
C VAL A 127 28.48 33.55 -34.65
N VAL A 128 28.85 34.61 -35.35
CA VAL A 128 28.75 34.72 -36.81
C VAL A 128 30.12 34.48 -37.41
N ARG A 129 30.22 33.59 -38.40
CA ARG A 129 31.46 33.31 -39.14
C ARG A 129 31.49 34.08 -40.47
N ASN A 130 32.68 34.29 -41.02
CA ASN A 130 32.89 35.02 -42.27
C ASN A 130 32.12 34.47 -43.49
N ASN A 131 31.78 33.17 -43.49
CA ASN A 131 30.97 32.54 -44.53
C ASN A 131 29.46 32.81 -44.42
N GLY A 132 29.00 33.53 -43.39
CA GLY A 132 27.59 33.80 -43.11
C GLY A 132 26.91 32.79 -42.17
N SER A 133 27.62 31.75 -41.73
CA SER A 133 27.10 30.79 -40.75
C SER A 133 26.94 31.47 -39.39
N CYS A 134 25.72 31.44 -38.86
CA CYS A 134 25.34 31.97 -37.56
C CYS A 134 25.07 30.81 -36.62
N LEU A 135 25.83 30.73 -35.52
CA LEU A 135 25.64 29.75 -34.46
C LEU A 135 25.12 30.46 -33.21
N TYR A 136 23.94 30.04 -32.75
CA TYR A 136 23.30 30.56 -31.55
C TYR A 136 23.06 29.41 -30.57
N VAL A 137 23.67 29.53 -29.38
CA VAL A 137 23.58 28.53 -28.32
C VAL A 137 23.11 29.16 -27.02
N PRO A 138 21.80 29.43 -26.86
CA PRO A 138 21.25 29.90 -25.59
C PRO A 138 21.00 28.73 -24.63
N PRO A 139 21.45 28.83 -23.36
CA PRO A 139 21.02 27.93 -22.30
C PRO A 139 19.60 28.30 -21.85
N GLY A 140 18.81 27.32 -21.44
CA GLY A 140 17.47 27.56 -20.94
C GLY A 140 16.98 26.47 -19.98
N ILE A 141 16.06 26.87 -19.11
CA ILE A 141 15.33 25.94 -18.24
C ILE A 141 13.95 25.76 -18.85
N PHE A 142 13.63 24.53 -19.23
CA PHE A 142 12.38 24.20 -19.91
C PHE A 142 11.52 23.33 -19.02
N LYS A 143 10.24 23.72 -18.86
CA LYS A 143 9.21 22.92 -18.22
C LYS A 143 8.28 22.36 -19.30
N SER A 144 8.40 21.07 -19.57
CA SER A 144 7.59 20.38 -20.57
C SER A 144 6.46 19.59 -19.91
N THR A 145 5.29 19.55 -20.52
CA THR A 145 4.22 18.64 -20.09
C THR A 145 4.59 17.21 -20.48
N CYS A 146 4.64 16.32 -19.50
CA CYS A 146 4.95 14.90 -19.70
C CYS A 146 3.95 14.02 -18.96
N LYS A 147 3.23 13.16 -19.70
CA LYS A 147 2.31 12.20 -19.09
C LYS A 147 3.10 11.07 -18.45
N ILE A 148 3.15 11.05 -17.12
CA ILE A 148 3.82 10.02 -16.32
C ILE A 148 2.90 8.81 -16.14
N ASP A 149 3.42 7.61 -16.44
CA ASP A 149 2.71 6.34 -16.23
C ASP A 149 3.25 5.64 -14.98
N ILE A 150 2.42 5.55 -13.93
CA ILE A 150 2.79 4.97 -12.62
C ILE A 150 2.34 3.51 -12.44
N THR A 151 1.90 2.82 -13.50
CA THR A 151 1.43 1.43 -13.42
C THR A 151 2.43 0.49 -12.74
N TRP A 152 3.71 0.59 -13.08
CA TRP A 152 4.79 -0.29 -12.61
C TRP A 152 5.66 0.33 -11.50
N PHE A 153 5.20 1.38 -10.83
CA PHE A 153 5.96 2.05 -9.77
C PHE A 153 6.47 1.06 -8.70
N PRO A 154 7.74 1.13 -8.25
CA PRO A 154 8.80 2.10 -8.62
C PRO A 154 9.72 1.61 -9.76
N PHE A 155 9.37 0.54 -10.49
CA PHE A 155 10.16 -0.06 -11.57
C PHE A 155 9.75 0.48 -12.96
N ASP A 156 9.40 1.76 -13.00
CA ASP A 156 8.83 2.44 -14.16
C ASP A 156 9.90 3.07 -15.08
N ASP A 157 9.59 3.01 -16.37
CA ASP A 157 10.31 3.72 -17.44
C ASP A 157 9.39 4.82 -17.99
N GLN A 158 9.87 6.07 -17.98
CA GLN A 158 9.12 7.23 -18.44
C GLN A 158 9.68 7.75 -19.76
N HIS A 159 8.77 8.20 -20.63
CA HIS A 159 9.09 8.76 -21.94
C HIS A 159 8.47 10.16 -22.03
N CYS A 160 9.32 11.17 -21.97
CA CYS A 160 8.88 12.57 -22.00
C CYS A 160 9.31 13.25 -23.29
N ASP A 161 8.33 13.69 -24.07
CA ASP A 161 8.59 14.38 -25.32
C ASP A 161 8.79 15.88 -25.10
N MET A 162 9.77 16.47 -25.79
CA MET A 162 9.95 17.91 -25.91
C MET A 162 9.83 18.28 -27.38
N LYS A 163 8.81 19.05 -27.74
CA LYS A 163 8.49 19.40 -29.13
C LYS A 163 8.88 20.84 -29.42
N PHE A 164 9.83 21.02 -30.34
CA PHE A 164 10.30 22.33 -30.77
C PHE A 164 9.92 22.59 -32.22
N GLY A 165 9.44 23.79 -32.51
CA GLY A 165 9.08 24.19 -33.86
C GLY A 165 9.08 25.70 -34.02
N SER A 166 9.04 26.17 -35.27
CA SER A 166 8.75 27.58 -35.55
C SER A 166 7.30 27.90 -35.17
N TRP A 167 7.04 29.11 -34.67
CA TRP A 167 5.69 29.54 -34.33
C TRP A 167 4.99 30.23 -35.50
N THR A 168 5.71 31.09 -36.23
CA THR A 168 5.13 31.95 -37.28
C THR A 168 5.42 31.48 -38.69
N TYR A 169 6.55 30.81 -38.94
CA TYR A 169 6.92 30.33 -40.27
C TYR A 169 6.37 28.93 -40.54
N ASP A 170 5.88 28.70 -41.75
CA ASP A 170 5.50 27.38 -42.24
C ASP A 170 6.73 26.62 -42.80
N GLY A 171 6.54 25.34 -43.12
CA GLY A 171 7.60 24.48 -43.63
C GLY A 171 8.16 24.89 -45.00
N ASN A 172 7.46 25.77 -45.75
CA ASN A 172 7.98 26.30 -47.01
C ASN A 172 8.91 27.51 -46.80
N GLN A 173 8.78 28.21 -45.67
CA GLN A 173 9.61 29.37 -45.35
C GLN A 173 10.80 29.01 -44.46
N LEU A 174 10.61 28.09 -43.52
CA LEU A 174 11.63 27.67 -42.57
C LEU A 174 11.62 26.16 -42.43
N ASP A 175 12.72 25.51 -42.81
CA ASP A 175 12.89 24.07 -42.64
C ASP A 175 13.81 23.77 -41.45
N LEU A 176 13.25 23.11 -40.43
CA LEU A 176 14.01 22.62 -39.29
C LEU A 176 14.61 21.25 -39.61
N VAL A 177 15.93 21.15 -39.48
CA VAL A 177 16.69 19.92 -39.73
C VAL A 177 17.44 19.53 -38.47
N LEU A 178 17.46 18.23 -38.14
CA LEU A 178 18.25 17.76 -36.99
C LEU A 178 19.74 17.94 -37.28
N LYS A 179 20.46 18.49 -36.31
CA LYS A 179 21.92 18.61 -36.40
C LYS A 179 22.61 17.24 -36.46
N ASP A 180 22.14 16.29 -35.64
CA ASP A 180 22.64 14.92 -35.57
C ASP A 180 21.47 13.93 -35.65
N GLU A 181 21.60 12.91 -36.51
CA GLU A 181 20.57 11.86 -36.67
C GLU A 181 20.45 10.95 -35.43
N ALA A 182 21.50 10.89 -34.60
CA ALA A 182 21.53 10.08 -33.38
C ALA A 182 20.64 10.63 -32.25
N GLY A 183 20.14 11.87 -32.40
CA GLY A 183 19.32 12.54 -31.40
C GLY A 183 20.04 13.73 -30.76
N GLY A 184 19.72 14.00 -29.51
CA GLY A 184 20.33 15.12 -28.81
C GLY A 184 21.64 14.75 -28.11
N ASP A 185 22.46 15.77 -27.88
CA ASP A 185 23.80 15.63 -27.33
C ASP A 185 23.76 15.43 -25.81
N LEU A 186 24.47 14.41 -25.34
CA LEU A 186 24.53 13.96 -23.95
C LEU A 186 25.96 14.05 -23.38
N SER A 187 26.92 14.65 -24.10
CA SER A 187 28.33 14.72 -23.68
C SER A 187 28.52 15.36 -22.31
N ASP A 188 27.73 16.38 -22.02
CA ASP A 188 27.82 17.20 -20.81
C ASP A 188 26.75 16.83 -19.77
N PHE A 189 26.09 15.67 -19.93
CA PHE A 189 24.98 15.28 -19.05
C PHE A 189 25.46 14.95 -17.63
N ILE A 190 24.90 15.64 -16.65
CA ILE A 190 25.09 15.38 -15.22
C ILE A 190 24.04 14.36 -14.77
N THR A 191 24.52 13.21 -14.26
CA THR A 191 23.63 12.14 -13.81
C THR A 191 22.81 12.54 -12.59
N ASN A 192 21.51 12.21 -12.61
CA ASN A 192 20.58 12.47 -11.51
C ASN A 192 20.63 11.33 -10.46
N GLY A 193 20.35 11.68 -9.19
CA GLY A 193 20.35 10.76 -8.05
C GLY A 193 19.10 9.89 -7.91
N GLU A 194 18.04 10.23 -8.64
CA GLU A 194 16.73 9.57 -8.65
C GLU A 194 16.46 8.87 -10.00
N TRP A 195 16.93 9.43 -11.11
CA TRP A 195 16.65 8.92 -12.45
C TRP A 195 17.93 8.51 -13.21
N TYR A 196 17.86 7.40 -13.94
CA TYR A 196 18.80 7.01 -14.98
C TYR A 196 18.32 7.52 -16.33
N LEU A 197 19.19 8.19 -17.08
CA LEU A 197 18.92 8.53 -18.48
C LEU A 197 19.26 7.32 -19.36
N ILE A 198 18.27 6.80 -20.09
CA ILE A 198 18.45 5.71 -21.06
C ILE A 198 18.93 6.29 -22.40
N GLY A 199 18.33 7.40 -22.84
CA GLY A 199 18.69 8.06 -24.08
C GLY A 199 17.73 9.19 -24.46
N MET A 200 18.10 9.93 -25.52
CA MET A 200 17.32 11.06 -26.03
C MET A 200 17.34 11.11 -27.58
N PRO A 201 16.60 10.21 -28.26
CA PRO A 201 16.45 10.27 -29.71
C PRO A 201 15.69 11.54 -30.13
N GLY A 202 16.07 12.06 -31.29
CA GLY A 202 15.39 13.17 -31.96
C GLY A 202 14.68 12.68 -33.22
N LYS A 203 13.50 13.24 -33.50
CA LYS A 203 12.72 12.94 -34.69
C LYS A 203 12.17 14.22 -35.31
N LYS A 204 12.37 14.39 -36.62
CA LYS A 204 11.68 15.42 -37.42
C LYS A 204 10.28 14.96 -37.76
N ASN A 205 9.28 15.79 -37.54
CA ASN A 205 7.92 15.56 -37.97
C ASN A 205 7.45 16.71 -38.87
N THR A 206 6.47 16.41 -39.72
CA THR A 206 5.80 17.39 -40.57
C THR A 206 4.31 17.20 -40.38
N ILE A 207 3.65 18.21 -39.83
CA ILE A 207 2.25 18.15 -39.39
C ILE A 207 1.47 19.26 -40.09
N THR A 208 0.30 18.92 -40.60
CA THR A 208 -0.68 19.90 -41.10
C THR A 208 -1.72 20.13 -40.00
N TYR A 209 -1.85 21.38 -39.53
CA TYR A 209 -2.79 21.73 -38.46
C TYR A 209 -4.18 22.01 -39.03
N ALA A 210 -5.22 21.81 -38.22
CA ALA A 210 -6.60 22.10 -38.67
C ALA A 210 -6.86 23.59 -38.95
N CYS A 211 -6.04 24.49 -38.38
CA CYS A 211 -6.17 25.94 -38.57
C CYS A 211 -5.57 26.45 -39.90
N CYS A 212 -4.55 25.78 -40.44
CA CYS A 212 -3.77 26.26 -41.57
C CYS A 212 -3.55 25.14 -42.61
N PRO A 213 -3.75 25.40 -43.92
CA PRO A 213 -3.53 24.40 -44.96
C PRO A 213 -2.05 24.06 -45.21
N GLU A 214 -1.12 24.91 -44.77
CA GLU A 214 0.32 24.71 -44.94
C GLU A 214 0.91 23.67 -43.95
N PRO A 215 1.92 22.88 -44.38
CA PRO A 215 2.61 21.97 -43.49
C PRO A 215 3.58 22.73 -42.57
N TYR A 216 3.54 22.44 -41.27
CA TYR A 216 4.49 22.91 -40.27
C TYR A 216 5.50 21.82 -39.95
N VAL A 217 6.73 22.21 -39.62
CA VAL A 217 7.82 21.31 -39.28
C VAL A 217 8.18 21.47 -37.81
N ASP A 218 8.26 20.34 -37.10
CA ASP A 218 8.72 20.27 -35.71
C ASP A 218 9.80 19.21 -35.53
N VAL A 219 10.64 19.41 -34.52
CA VAL A 219 11.63 18.45 -34.05
C VAL A 219 11.24 18.05 -32.63
N THR A 220 10.97 16.76 -32.44
CA THR A 220 10.63 16.18 -31.14
C THR A 220 11.83 15.41 -30.59
N PHE A 221 12.27 15.74 -29.37
CA PHE A 221 13.23 14.96 -28.60
C PHE A 221 12.50 14.18 -27.51
N THR A 222 12.69 12.86 -27.47
CA THR A 222 12.06 12.01 -26.44
C THR A 222 13.08 11.65 -25.38
N ILE A 223 12.95 12.22 -24.19
CA ILE A 223 13.79 11.91 -23.02
C ILE A 223 13.29 10.60 -22.40
N MET A 224 14.09 9.55 -22.49
CA MET A 224 13.80 8.24 -21.90
C MET A 224 14.53 8.10 -20.57
N ILE A 225 13.78 7.99 -19.47
CA ILE A 225 14.33 7.92 -18.11
C ILE A 225 13.78 6.71 -17.34
N ARG A 226 14.60 6.17 -16.43
CA ARG A 226 14.26 5.03 -15.56
C ARG A 226 14.50 5.37 -14.10
N ARG A 227 13.56 5.04 -13.23
CA ARG A 227 13.66 5.34 -11.79
C ARG A 227 14.70 4.46 -11.08
N ARG A 228 15.42 5.03 -10.11
CA ARG A 228 16.27 4.31 -9.16
C ARG A 228 15.43 3.72 -8.04
N THR A 229 15.36 2.40 -7.96
CA THR A 229 14.38 1.70 -7.12
C THR A 229 14.84 1.42 -5.69
N LEU A 230 16.13 1.55 -5.38
CA LEU A 230 16.70 1.15 -4.09
C LEU A 230 16.07 1.87 -2.89
N TYR A 231 15.82 3.18 -3.01
CA TYR A 231 15.19 3.96 -1.95
C TYR A 231 13.80 3.41 -1.60
N TYR A 232 12.97 3.20 -2.62
CA TYR A 232 11.61 2.66 -2.47
C TYR A 232 11.61 1.21 -2.00
N PHE A 233 12.60 0.41 -2.41
CA PHE A 233 12.72 -0.96 -1.91
C PHE A 233 12.93 -1.00 -0.38
N PHE A 234 13.88 -0.24 0.15
CA PHE A 234 14.16 -0.23 1.59
C PHE A 234 13.08 0.49 2.42
N ASN A 235 12.50 1.57 1.90
CA ASN A 235 11.56 2.38 2.66
C ASN A 235 10.09 1.98 2.48
N LEU A 236 9.74 1.29 1.38
CA LEU A 236 8.37 0.83 1.15
C LEU A 236 8.23 -0.70 1.27
N ILE A 237 9.07 -1.47 0.59
CA ILE A 237 8.87 -2.93 0.50
C ILE A 237 9.29 -3.63 1.81
N VAL A 238 10.46 -3.30 2.37
CA VAL A 238 10.98 -3.95 3.58
C VAL A 238 10.05 -3.80 4.79
N PRO A 239 9.54 -2.60 5.15
CA PRO A 239 8.59 -2.45 6.25
C PRO A 239 7.31 -3.26 6.04
N CYS A 240 6.83 -3.36 4.81
CA CYS A 240 5.59 -4.09 4.52
C CYS A 240 5.75 -5.61 4.67
N VAL A 241 6.90 -6.15 4.26
CA VAL A 241 7.26 -7.55 4.50
C VAL A 241 7.40 -7.82 6.01
N LEU A 242 8.02 -6.90 6.76
CA LEU A 242 8.14 -7.02 8.21
C LEU A 242 6.78 -7.01 8.91
N ILE A 243 5.89 -6.06 8.59
CA ILE A 243 4.54 -6.00 9.16
C ILE A 243 3.75 -7.28 8.83
N SER A 244 3.84 -7.77 7.60
CA SER A 244 3.19 -9.02 7.19
C SER A 244 3.73 -10.23 7.97
N SER A 245 5.04 -10.28 8.21
CA SER A 245 5.66 -11.32 9.02
C SER A 245 5.23 -11.27 10.49
N MET A 246 5.07 -10.06 11.05
CA MET A 246 4.57 -9.86 12.42
C MET A 246 3.11 -10.31 12.55
N ALA A 247 2.28 -10.10 11.54
CA ALA A 247 0.90 -10.59 11.52
C ALA A 247 0.83 -12.12 11.57
N LEU A 248 1.71 -12.81 10.84
CA LEU A 248 1.82 -14.28 10.87
C LEU A 248 2.28 -14.79 12.24
N LEU A 249 3.24 -14.11 12.88
CA LEU A 249 3.69 -14.44 14.23
C LEU A 249 2.56 -14.35 15.27
N GLY A 250 1.58 -13.47 15.07
CA GLY A 250 0.40 -13.37 15.95
C GLY A 250 -0.41 -14.66 16.07
N PHE A 251 -0.48 -15.46 15.00
CA PHE A 251 -1.15 -16.78 15.02
C PHE A 251 -0.28 -17.90 15.60
N THR A 252 0.99 -17.65 15.88
CA THR A 252 1.84 -18.63 16.57
C THR A 252 1.75 -18.49 18.09
N LEU A 253 1.33 -17.32 18.58
CA LEU A 253 1.24 -17.01 20.00
C LEU A 253 0.05 -17.74 20.65
N PRO A 254 0.25 -18.48 21.75
CA PRO A 254 -0.85 -19.11 22.47
C PRO A 254 -1.82 -18.06 23.04
N PRO A 255 -3.14 -18.32 23.00
CA PRO A 255 -4.15 -17.38 23.53
C PRO A 255 -4.08 -17.22 25.06
N ASP A 256 -3.41 -18.12 25.78
CA ASP A 256 -3.24 -18.06 27.24
C ASP A 256 -2.36 -16.87 27.69
N SER A 257 -1.52 -16.33 26.80
CA SER A 257 -0.59 -15.23 27.14
C SER A 257 -1.24 -13.85 27.26
N GLY A 258 -2.47 -13.66 26.79
CA GLY A 258 -3.17 -12.36 26.82
C GLY A 258 -2.63 -11.28 25.87
N GLU A 259 -1.34 -11.32 25.52
CA GLU A 259 -0.66 -10.34 24.65
C GLU A 259 -1.05 -10.42 23.16
N LYS A 260 -1.80 -11.46 22.77
CA LYS A 260 -2.22 -11.68 21.38
C LYS A 260 -3.10 -10.55 20.84
N LEU A 261 -3.97 -9.99 21.68
CA LEU A 261 -4.83 -8.87 21.30
C LEU A 261 -4.03 -7.59 21.10
N THR A 262 -3.09 -7.31 22.02
CA THR A 262 -2.20 -6.15 21.97
C THR A 262 -1.38 -6.14 20.69
N LEU A 263 -0.79 -7.29 20.31
CA LEU A 263 -0.04 -7.45 19.08
C LEU A 263 -0.90 -7.19 17.82
N GLY A 264 -2.16 -7.64 17.80
CA GLY A 264 -3.06 -7.40 16.67
C GLY A 264 -3.37 -5.91 16.48
N VAL A 265 -3.63 -5.17 17.57
CA VAL A 265 -3.93 -3.74 17.53
C VAL A 265 -2.72 -2.91 17.10
N THR A 266 -1.52 -3.24 17.60
CA THR A 266 -0.29 -2.50 17.23
C THR A 266 0.07 -2.69 15.76
N ILE A 267 -0.11 -3.91 15.22
CA ILE A 267 0.08 -4.19 13.79
C ILE A 267 -0.88 -3.36 12.94
N LEU A 268 -2.16 -3.32 13.32
CA LEU A 268 -3.19 -2.55 12.61
C LEU A 268 -2.84 -1.06 12.57
N LEU A 269 -2.46 -0.48 13.72
CA LEU A 269 -2.06 0.93 13.81
C LEU A 269 -0.81 1.22 12.98
N SER A 270 0.23 0.38 13.09
CA SER A 270 1.47 0.54 12.33
C SER A 270 1.25 0.53 10.82
N LEU A 271 0.36 -0.35 10.35
CA LEU A 271 -0.03 -0.42 8.94
C LEU A 271 -0.77 0.85 8.49
N THR A 272 -1.70 1.36 9.30
CA THR A 272 -2.42 2.61 8.95
C THR A 272 -1.50 3.81 8.85
N VAL A 273 -0.52 3.94 9.75
CA VAL A 273 0.48 5.01 9.68
C VAL A 273 1.38 4.88 8.45
N PHE A 274 1.83 3.66 8.16
CA PHE A 274 2.65 3.38 6.98
C PHE A 274 1.91 3.71 5.68
N LEU A 275 0.64 3.30 5.56
CA LEU A 275 -0.18 3.62 4.38
C LEU A 275 -0.42 5.11 4.20
N ASN A 276 -0.62 5.86 5.29
CA ASN A 276 -0.73 7.31 5.21
C ASN A 276 0.56 7.94 4.66
N LEU A 277 1.72 7.46 5.11
CA LEU A 277 3.01 7.91 4.57
C LEU A 277 3.15 7.60 3.07
N VAL A 278 2.78 6.39 2.62
CA VAL A 278 2.83 6.04 1.20
C VAL A 278 1.88 6.89 0.36
N ALA A 279 0.67 7.14 0.87
CA ALA A 279 -0.33 7.98 0.21
C ALA A 279 0.11 9.44 0.06
N GLU A 280 0.99 9.94 0.94
CA GLU A 280 1.60 11.26 0.81
C GLU A 280 2.72 11.29 -0.26
N THR A 281 3.41 10.16 -0.47
CA THR A 281 4.53 10.07 -1.43
C THR A 281 4.12 9.74 -2.87
N LEU A 282 2.97 9.11 -3.08
CA LEU A 282 2.43 8.87 -4.42
C LEU A 282 1.67 10.11 -4.88
N PRO A 283 1.76 10.51 -6.17
CA PRO A 283 0.94 11.59 -6.68
C PRO A 283 -0.54 11.25 -6.46
N GLN A 284 -1.31 12.24 -6.01
CA GLN A 284 -2.77 12.14 -5.88
C GLN A 284 -3.38 12.10 -7.29
N VAL A 285 -3.24 10.97 -7.99
CA VAL A 285 -3.94 10.71 -9.24
C VAL A 285 -5.39 10.37 -8.94
N SER A 286 -6.18 11.42 -8.76
CA SER A 286 -7.60 11.43 -9.10
C SER A 286 -8.09 12.86 -9.01
N ASP A 287 -8.67 13.36 -10.10
CA ASP A 287 -9.81 14.26 -9.98
C ASP A 287 -10.75 13.67 -8.91
N ALA A 288 -10.98 14.46 -7.85
CA ALA A 288 -11.71 14.18 -6.61
C ALA A 288 -10.87 13.80 -5.36
N ILE A 289 -10.49 14.87 -4.66
CA ILE A 289 -10.25 15.08 -3.23
C ILE A 289 -10.84 14.01 -2.27
N PRO A 290 -10.12 13.57 -1.22
CA PRO A 290 -10.72 12.98 -0.03
C PRO A 290 -10.85 14.01 1.11
N LEU A 291 -12.07 14.53 1.25
CA LEU A 291 -12.51 15.30 2.42
C LEU A 291 -12.98 14.33 3.50
N LEU A 292 -12.04 13.59 4.14
CA LEU A 292 -12.36 12.71 5.27
C LEU A 292 -11.20 12.63 6.28
N GLY A 293 -10.86 13.78 6.86
CA GLY A 293 -10.47 13.81 8.26
C GLY A 293 -11.74 13.64 9.12
N VAL A 294 -11.66 12.84 10.19
CA VAL A 294 -12.69 12.61 11.21
C VAL A 294 -13.69 11.47 10.91
N THR A 295 -13.29 10.23 11.20
CA THR A 295 -13.99 9.27 12.10
C THR A 295 -13.31 7.89 12.05
N ILE A 296 -12.13 7.82 12.66
CA ILE A 296 -11.17 6.71 12.57
C ILE A 296 -11.70 5.35 13.04
N LEU A 297 -12.77 5.28 13.86
CA LEU A 297 -13.30 4.00 14.36
C LEU A 297 -14.42 3.34 13.51
N LEU A 298 -15.11 4.11 12.67
CA LEU A 298 -16.02 3.55 11.65
C LEU A 298 -15.31 3.32 10.31
N SER A 299 -14.13 3.92 10.14
CA SER A 299 -13.34 3.83 8.93
C SER A 299 -12.77 2.44 8.67
N GLN A 300 -12.48 1.57 9.63
CA GLN A 300 -11.82 0.29 9.33
C GLN A 300 -12.67 -0.68 8.47
N THR A 301 -13.99 -0.69 8.71
CA THR A 301 -14.96 -1.51 7.98
C THR A 301 -15.48 -0.81 6.74
N VAL A 302 -15.67 0.51 6.80
CA VAL A 302 -16.03 1.34 5.65
C VAL A 302 -14.88 1.46 4.66
N PHE A 303 -13.61 1.50 5.09
CA PHE A 303 -12.42 1.56 4.22
C PHE A 303 -12.24 0.26 3.43
N SER A 304 -12.56 -0.91 4.01
CA SER A 304 -12.57 -2.16 3.25
C SER A 304 -13.69 -2.21 2.19
N LEU A 305 -14.85 -1.63 2.49
CA LEU A 305 -15.97 -1.48 1.55
C LEU A 305 -15.75 -0.35 0.52
N LEU A 306 -15.04 0.71 0.89
CA LEU A 306 -14.77 1.89 0.08
C LEU A 306 -13.60 1.63 -0.86
N VAL A 307 -12.55 0.91 -0.43
CA VAL A 307 -11.54 0.36 -1.35
C VAL A 307 -12.22 -0.55 -2.39
N GLY A 308 -13.14 -1.43 -1.99
CA GLY A 308 -13.92 -2.25 -2.92
C GLY A 308 -14.80 -1.45 -3.90
N HIS A 309 -15.33 -0.30 -3.49
CA HIS A 309 -16.18 0.55 -4.33
C HIS A 309 -15.39 1.57 -5.18
N VAL A 310 -14.18 1.95 -4.75
CA VAL A 310 -13.21 2.77 -5.50
C VAL A 310 -12.57 1.93 -6.63
N ILE A 311 -12.31 0.64 -6.40
CA ILE A 311 -11.78 -0.28 -7.42
C ILE A 311 -12.73 -0.45 -8.63
N THR A 312 -14.02 -0.13 -8.49
CA THR A 312 -15.01 -0.29 -9.58
C THR A 312 -15.35 0.98 -10.33
N LYS A 313 -14.84 2.15 -9.93
CA LYS A 313 -15.11 3.41 -10.63
C LYS A 313 -13.95 4.39 -10.49
N THR A 314 -12.92 4.26 -11.33
CA THR A 314 -12.33 5.38 -12.08
C THR A 314 -11.27 4.90 -13.06
N SER A 315 -11.33 5.53 -14.22
CA SER A 315 -10.43 5.45 -15.37
C SER A 315 -9.03 5.98 -15.07
N GLU A 316 -8.05 5.40 -15.76
CA GLU A 316 -6.60 5.68 -15.76
C GLU A 316 -5.80 5.02 -14.61
N ALA A 317 -5.12 3.93 -14.97
CA ALA A 317 -3.96 3.29 -14.33
C ALA A 317 -3.83 3.39 -12.79
N ILE A 318 -4.32 2.38 -12.07
CA ILE A 318 -3.99 2.18 -10.65
C ILE A 318 -2.58 1.58 -10.55
N PRO A 319 -1.66 2.11 -9.72
CA PRO A 319 -0.36 1.50 -9.47
C PRO A 319 -0.50 0.06 -8.94
N LEU A 320 0.19 -0.89 -9.56
CA LEU A 320 0.20 -2.30 -9.12
C LEU A 320 0.59 -2.42 -7.64
N ILE A 321 1.56 -1.63 -7.20
CA ILE A 321 2.00 -1.57 -5.81
C ILE A 321 0.89 -1.11 -4.85
N GLY A 322 0.00 -0.20 -5.27
CA GLY A 322 -1.16 0.23 -4.50
C GLY A 322 -2.17 -0.91 -4.34
N THR A 323 -2.39 -1.72 -5.38
CA THR A 323 -3.24 -2.91 -5.27
C THR A 323 -2.67 -3.95 -4.30
N TYR A 324 -1.34 -4.14 -4.29
CA TYR A 324 -0.66 -5.02 -3.35
C TYR A 324 -0.81 -4.56 -1.90
N PHE A 325 -0.57 -3.27 -1.62
CA PHE A 325 -0.74 -2.73 -0.28
C PHE A 325 -2.18 -2.85 0.21
N ASN A 326 -3.17 -2.65 -0.68
CA ASN A 326 -4.58 -2.88 -0.37
C ASN A 326 -4.88 -4.35 -0.04
N CYS A 327 -4.32 -5.29 -0.79
CA CYS A 327 -4.43 -6.72 -0.51
C CYS A 327 -3.81 -7.11 0.84
N ILE A 328 -2.62 -6.60 1.16
CA ILE A 328 -1.98 -6.82 2.48
C ILE A 328 -2.82 -6.23 3.59
N MET A 329 -3.37 -5.04 3.38
CA MET A 329 -4.18 -4.41 4.40
C MET A 329 -5.46 -5.18 4.68
N PHE A 330 -6.15 -5.64 3.63
CA PHE A 330 -7.31 -6.50 3.80
C PHE A 330 -6.93 -7.79 4.54
N MET A 331 -5.80 -8.39 4.18
CA MET A 331 -5.27 -9.58 4.86
C MET A 331 -5.03 -9.30 6.35
N VAL A 332 -4.28 -8.24 6.69
CA VAL A 332 -3.98 -7.86 8.08
C VAL A 332 -5.26 -7.52 8.85
N ALA A 333 -6.19 -6.76 8.27
CA ALA A 333 -7.46 -6.43 8.92
C ALA A 333 -8.29 -7.68 9.21
N SER A 334 -8.45 -8.58 8.23
CA SER A 334 -9.15 -9.85 8.41
C SER A 334 -8.45 -10.74 9.44
N SER A 335 -7.12 -10.69 9.51
CA SER A 335 -6.34 -11.44 10.50
C SER A 335 -6.65 -10.99 11.94
N VAL A 336 -6.75 -9.67 12.17
CA VAL A 336 -7.06 -9.09 13.49
C VAL A 336 -8.50 -9.41 13.89
N VAL A 337 -9.45 -9.40 12.94
CA VAL A 337 -10.84 -9.81 13.23
C VAL A 337 -10.88 -11.29 13.63
N LEU A 338 -10.16 -12.15 12.92
CA LEU A 338 -10.10 -13.58 13.22
C LEU A 338 -9.39 -13.88 14.54
N THR A 339 -8.37 -13.11 14.95
CA THR A 339 -7.75 -13.28 16.28
C THR A 339 -8.74 -12.93 17.40
N VAL A 340 -9.58 -11.90 17.24
CA VAL A 340 -10.66 -11.58 18.19
C VAL A 340 -11.68 -12.72 18.27
N VAL A 341 -12.05 -13.33 17.13
CA VAL A 341 -12.94 -14.50 17.10
C VAL A 341 -12.31 -15.71 17.80
N VAL A 342 -11.03 -15.99 17.55
CA VAL A 342 -10.29 -17.07 18.23
C VAL A 342 -10.26 -16.84 19.74
N LEU A 343 -9.99 -15.61 20.18
CA LEU A 343 -10.01 -15.24 21.61
C LEU A 343 -11.42 -15.38 22.21
N ASN A 344 -12.46 -14.98 21.47
CA ASN A 344 -13.85 -15.18 21.89
C ASN A 344 -14.17 -16.67 22.09
N TYR A 345 -13.72 -17.54 21.18
CA TYR A 345 -13.89 -18.99 21.31
C TYR A 345 -13.06 -19.58 22.45
N HIS A 346 -11.85 -19.05 22.70
CA HIS A 346 -10.98 -19.53 23.77
C HIS A 346 -11.56 -19.24 25.17
N HIS A 347 -12.19 -18.09 25.37
CA HIS A 347 -12.78 -17.67 26.64
C HIS A 347 -14.26 -18.02 26.81
N ARG A 348 -14.86 -18.81 25.91
CA ARG A 348 -16.24 -19.28 26.09
C ARG A 348 -16.35 -20.25 27.26
N THR A 349 -17.11 -19.85 28.28
CA THR A 349 -17.47 -20.68 29.44
C THR A 349 -18.66 -21.59 29.10
N ALA A 350 -18.71 -22.79 29.70
CA ALA A 350 -19.75 -23.80 29.47
C ALA A 350 -21.18 -23.30 29.77
N ASP A 351 -21.33 -22.30 30.64
CA ASP A 351 -22.65 -21.83 31.12
C ASP A 351 -23.46 -21.01 30.10
N ILE A 352 -22.84 -20.51 29.01
CA ILE A 352 -23.47 -19.50 28.14
C ILE A 352 -23.80 -20.05 26.73
N HIS A 353 -23.11 -21.09 26.23
CA HIS A 353 -23.31 -21.61 24.87
C HIS A 353 -23.03 -23.12 24.74
N GLU A 354 -24.04 -23.92 24.41
CA GLU A 354 -23.83 -25.29 23.93
C GLU A 354 -23.26 -25.30 22.50
N MET A 355 -22.22 -26.10 22.24
CA MET A 355 -21.60 -26.18 20.92
C MET A 355 -22.51 -26.97 19.96
N PRO A 356 -23.03 -26.36 18.87
CA PRO A 356 -23.87 -27.03 17.90
C PRO A 356 -23.16 -28.24 17.27
N GLN A 357 -23.91 -29.29 16.97
CA GLN A 357 -23.36 -30.55 16.44
C GLN A 357 -22.55 -30.34 15.15
N TRP A 358 -22.98 -29.42 14.27
CA TRP A 358 -22.24 -29.12 13.05
C TRP A 358 -20.89 -28.42 13.33
N ILE A 359 -20.80 -27.57 14.36
CA ILE A 359 -19.54 -26.92 14.81
C ILE A 359 -18.59 -27.98 15.35
N LYS A 360 -19.09 -28.97 16.10
CA LYS A 360 -18.29 -30.12 16.57
C LYS A 360 -17.68 -30.89 15.40
N THR A 361 -18.47 -31.22 14.38
CA THR A 361 -17.98 -31.95 13.20
C THR A 361 -16.93 -31.15 12.44
N VAL A 362 -17.16 -29.85 12.22
CA VAL A 362 -16.22 -29.00 11.46
C VAL A 362 -14.92 -28.81 12.23
N PHE A 363 -14.96 -28.28 13.46
CA PHE A 363 -13.75 -27.87 14.19
C PHE A 363 -13.05 -29.00 14.97
N LEU A 364 -13.75 -30.07 15.35
CA LEU A 364 -13.13 -31.17 16.11
C LEU A 364 -12.78 -32.39 15.25
N GLN A 365 -13.35 -32.53 14.05
CA GLN A 365 -13.11 -33.70 13.18
C GLN A 365 -12.51 -33.32 11.82
N TRP A 366 -13.16 -32.44 11.06
CA TRP A 366 -12.75 -32.13 9.69
C TRP A 366 -11.48 -31.25 9.62
N LEU A 367 -11.47 -30.13 10.36
CA LEU A 367 -10.36 -29.18 10.39
C LEU A 367 -9.06 -29.74 11.03
N PRO A 368 -9.11 -30.49 12.14
CA PRO A 368 -7.91 -31.11 12.69
C PRO A 368 -7.35 -32.21 11.78
N TRP A 369 -8.21 -32.90 11.01
CA TRP A 369 -7.79 -33.89 10.03
C TRP A 369 -7.02 -33.24 8.87
N ILE A 370 -7.52 -32.13 8.31
CA ILE A 370 -6.83 -31.39 7.23
C ILE A 370 -5.53 -30.72 7.73
N LEU A 371 -5.53 -30.21 8.97
CA LEU A 371 -4.36 -29.57 9.60
C LEU A 371 -3.38 -30.54 10.26
N ARG A 372 -3.69 -31.84 10.25
CA ARG A 372 -2.89 -32.93 10.85
C ARG A 372 -2.58 -32.70 12.34
N MET A 373 -3.51 -32.11 13.09
CA MET A 373 -3.36 -31.85 14.53
C MET A 373 -3.89 -33.00 15.37
N SER A 374 -3.13 -33.34 16.41
CA SER A 374 -3.54 -34.31 17.43
C SER A 374 -4.09 -33.57 18.65
N ARG A 375 -5.21 -34.04 19.21
CA ARG A 375 -5.84 -33.43 20.39
C ARG A 375 -4.84 -33.39 21.57
N PRO A 376 -4.53 -32.21 22.14
CA PRO A 376 -3.69 -32.12 23.33
C PRO A 376 -4.35 -32.84 24.50
N GLY A 377 -3.58 -33.66 25.22
CA GLY A 377 -4.01 -34.22 26.52
C GLY A 377 -4.63 -35.61 26.53
N LYS A 378 -5.18 -36.16 25.43
CA LYS A 378 -5.64 -37.57 25.41
C LYS A 378 -4.52 -38.50 24.94
N LYS A 379 -3.52 -38.74 25.79
CA LYS A 379 -2.79 -40.02 25.73
C LYS A 379 -3.79 -41.08 26.16
N ILE A 380 -4.36 -41.80 25.19
CA ILE A 380 -5.21 -42.97 25.43
C ILE A 380 -4.35 -44.02 26.12
N THR A 381 -4.18 -43.87 27.42
CA THR A 381 -3.56 -44.91 28.25
C THR A 381 -4.64 -45.95 28.45
N ARG A 382 -4.34 -47.23 28.25
CA ARG A 382 -5.31 -48.35 28.46
C ARG A 382 -6.10 -48.21 29.77
N LYS A 383 -5.48 -47.63 30.80
CA LYS A 383 -6.08 -47.34 32.10
C LYS A 383 -7.29 -46.39 32.02
N THR A 384 -7.25 -45.35 31.18
CA THR A 384 -8.35 -44.39 31.03
C THR A 384 -9.54 -45.02 30.31
N ILE A 385 -9.31 -45.77 29.21
CA ILE A 385 -10.39 -46.53 28.53
C ILE A 385 -11.02 -47.54 29.48
N MET A 386 -10.20 -48.27 30.23
CA MET A 386 -10.68 -49.28 31.18
C MET A 386 -11.49 -48.63 32.31
N MET A 387 -11.08 -47.45 32.78
CA MET A 387 -11.80 -46.70 33.82
C MET A 387 -13.10 -46.09 33.30
N THR A 388 -13.15 -45.57 32.07
CA THR A 388 -14.38 -45.08 31.43
C THR A 388 -15.37 -46.21 31.15
N ASN A 389 -14.89 -47.37 30.67
CA ASN A 389 -15.75 -48.55 30.48
C ASN A 389 -16.29 -49.07 31.82
N ARG A 390 -15.45 -49.11 32.86
CA ARG A 390 -15.85 -49.53 34.20
C ARG A 390 -16.83 -48.55 34.84
N MET A 391 -16.67 -47.25 34.60
CA MET A 391 -17.60 -46.21 35.05
C MET A 391 -18.95 -46.30 34.31
N ARG A 392 -18.93 -46.58 32.99
CA ARG A 392 -20.15 -46.81 32.18
C ARG A 392 -20.88 -48.09 32.59
N GLU A 393 -20.14 -49.14 32.93
CA GLU A 393 -20.66 -50.38 33.48
C GLU A 393 -21.29 -50.15 34.86
N LEU A 394 -20.65 -49.34 35.72
CA LEU A 394 -21.20 -48.93 37.00
C LEU A 394 -22.45 -48.06 36.86
N GLU A 395 -22.50 -47.13 35.90
CA GLU A 395 -23.69 -46.31 35.61
C GLU A 395 -24.86 -47.13 35.07
N LEU A 396 -24.60 -48.11 34.19
CA LEU A 396 -25.62 -49.05 33.71
C LEU A 396 -26.16 -49.91 34.86
N LYS A 397 -25.26 -50.37 35.74
CA LYS A 397 -25.62 -51.13 36.95
C LYS A 397 -26.39 -50.26 37.95
N GLU A 398 -26.04 -48.98 38.07
CA GLU A 398 -26.76 -48.00 38.89
C GLU A 398 -28.17 -47.73 38.34
N ARG A 399 -28.32 -47.50 37.03
CA ARG A 399 -29.64 -47.34 36.37
C ARG A 399 -30.51 -48.59 36.52
N SER A 400 -29.91 -49.77 36.37
CA SER A 400 -30.57 -51.05 36.62
C SER A 400 -30.99 -51.18 38.09
N SER A 401 -30.15 -50.75 39.04
CA SER A 401 -30.47 -50.80 40.47
C SER A 401 -31.53 -49.78 40.89
N LYS A 402 -31.59 -48.59 40.25
CA LYS A 402 -32.64 -47.59 40.44
C LYS A 402 -34.00 -48.08 39.94
N SER A 403 -34.02 -48.76 38.79
CA SER A 403 -35.21 -49.42 38.25
C SER A 403 -35.71 -50.56 39.15
N LEU A 404 -34.79 -51.36 39.73
CA LEU A 404 -35.15 -52.45 40.64
C LEU A 404 -35.62 -51.94 42.01
N LEU A 405 -34.97 -50.92 42.58
CA LEU A 405 -35.39 -50.30 43.84
C LEU A 405 -36.72 -49.56 43.71
N ALA A 406 -37.01 -48.93 42.56
CA ALA A 406 -38.32 -48.35 42.29
C ALA A 406 -39.42 -49.44 42.31
N ASN A 407 -39.17 -50.59 41.69
CA ASN A 407 -40.11 -51.72 41.68
C ASN A 407 -40.26 -52.38 43.08
N VAL A 408 -39.22 -52.35 43.92
CA VAL A 408 -39.29 -52.90 45.29
C VAL A 408 -39.99 -51.93 46.25
N LEU A 409 -39.81 -50.62 46.08
CA LEU A 409 -40.53 -49.60 46.87
C LEU A 409 -42.02 -49.52 46.54
N ASP A 410 -42.43 -49.93 45.33
CA ASP A 410 -43.84 -50.02 44.91
C ASP A 410 -44.57 -51.22 45.56
N ILE A 411 -43.84 -52.25 46.03
CA ILE A 411 -44.41 -53.43 46.68
C ILE A 411 -44.72 -53.19 48.17
N ASP A 412 -43.97 -52.28 48.83
CA ASP A 412 -44.16 -51.97 50.26
C ASP A 412 -45.36 -51.04 50.54
N ASP A 413 -45.94 -50.40 49.52
CA ASP A 413 -47.12 -49.53 49.66
C ASP A 413 -48.46 -50.30 49.56
N ASP A 414 -48.47 -51.51 48.95
CA ASP A 414 -49.70 -52.29 48.72
C ASP A 414 -50.19 -53.05 49.96
N PHE A 415 -49.38 -53.14 51.03
CA PHE A 415 -49.73 -53.84 52.27
C PHE A 415 -50.40 -52.96 53.36
N ARG A 416 -50.68 -51.67 53.10
CA ARG A 416 -51.23 -50.74 54.13
C ARG A 416 -52.66 -50.24 53.92
N HIS A 417 -53.48 -50.82 53.05
CA HIS A 417 -54.88 -50.41 52.89
C HIS A 417 -55.91 -51.47 53.32
N VAL A 418 -56.21 -51.49 54.63
CA VAL A 418 -57.46 -52.04 55.18
C VAL A 418 -58.48 -50.89 55.28
N PRO A 419 -59.73 -51.02 54.77
CA PRO A 419 -60.70 -49.92 54.77
C PRO A 419 -61.53 -49.88 56.09
N PRO A 420 -61.88 -48.69 56.61
CA PRO A 420 -62.96 -48.53 57.61
C PRO A 420 -64.28 -48.01 56.96
N PRO A 421 -65.44 -48.11 57.66
CA PRO A 421 -66.78 -48.00 57.07
C PRO A 421 -67.31 -46.54 56.97
N PRO A 422 -68.47 -46.30 56.32
CA PRO A 422 -68.79 -44.98 55.77
C PRO A 422 -69.55 -44.03 56.72
N ASN A 423 -69.14 -42.76 56.59
CA ASN A 423 -69.84 -41.46 56.63
C ASN A 423 -70.95 -41.16 57.66
N ASN A 424 -70.86 -39.94 58.21
CA ASN A 424 -71.95 -38.97 58.09
C ASN A 424 -71.48 -37.51 58.02
N THR A 425 -71.84 -36.88 56.89
CA THR A 425 -72.37 -35.51 56.68
C THR A 425 -71.63 -34.24 57.14
N ALA A 426 -71.23 -33.48 56.11
CA ALA A 426 -71.65 -32.10 55.79
C ALA A 426 -71.20 -30.92 56.68
N SER A 427 -70.52 -29.95 56.05
CA SER A 427 -71.11 -28.63 55.73
C SER A 427 -70.11 -27.70 55.01
N THR A 428 -70.49 -27.30 53.78
CA THR A 428 -70.43 -25.95 53.16
C THR A 428 -69.48 -24.86 53.69
N GLY A 429 -68.81 -24.16 52.75
CA GLY A 429 -68.68 -22.69 52.82
C GLY A 429 -67.36 -22.07 52.35
N ASN A 430 -67.38 -21.47 51.16
CA ASN A 430 -66.34 -20.67 50.47
C ASN A 430 -65.72 -19.50 51.27
N LEU A 431 -64.46 -19.15 50.93
CA LEU A 431 -63.96 -17.90 50.28
C LEU A 431 -62.48 -17.65 50.65
N GLY A 432 -61.62 -17.35 49.66
CA GLY A 432 -60.18 -17.05 49.82
C GLY A 432 -59.90 -15.63 50.34
N PRO A 433 -58.79 -14.95 49.99
CA PRO A 433 -57.46 -15.39 49.51
C PRO A 433 -56.29 -14.72 50.31
N GLY A 434 -55.02 -15.08 50.08
CA GLY A 434 -53.91 -14.20 50.55
C GLY A 434 -52.50 -14.81 50.68
N CYS A 435 -51.58 -14.28 49.85
CA CYS A 435 -50.13 -14.04 50.07
C CYS A 435 -49.72 -13.81 51.55
N SER A 436 -48.48 -13.98 52.06
CA SER A 436 -47.13 -14.17 51.51
C SER A 436 -46.12 -14.23 52.69
N ILE A 437 -44.83 -14.46 52.39
CA ILE A 437 -43.61 -14.04 53.15
C ILE A 437 -42.96 -15.05 54.13
N PHE A 438 -41.86 -15.63 53.64
CA PHE A 438 -40.48 -15.61 54.20
C PHE A 438 -40.27 -15.18 55.66
N ARG A 439 -39.78 -16.08 56.52
CA ARG A 439 -38.39 -16.08 57.03
C ARG A 439 -38.18 -17.17 58.09
N THR A 440 -37.08 -17.88 57.90
CA THR A 440 -36.35 -18.68 58.87
C THR A 440 -35.97 -17.86 60.11
N ASP A 441 -36.13 -18.42 61.30
CA ASP A 441 -35.08 -18.28 62.33
C ASP A 441 -35.04 -19.42 63.34
N PHE A 442 -33.83 -19.65 63.80
CA PHE A 442 -33.31 -20.81 64.51
C PHE A 442 -33.00 -20.42 65.96
N ARG A 443 -33.60 -21.08 66.98
CA ARG A 443 -32.96 -21.27 68.30
C ARG A 443 -33.68 -22.26 69.22
N ARG A 444 -33.15 -23.49 69.24
CA ARG A 444 -32.57 -24.23 70.39
C ARG A 444 -33.09 -23.89 71.80
N SER A 445 -33.68 -24.88 72.47
CA SER A 445 -33.54 -25.09 73.93
C SER A 445 -33.67 -26.56 74.32
N PHE A 446 -32.97 -26.87 75.40
CA PHE A 446 -32.38 -28.12 75.86
C PHE A 446 -33.23 -28.75 76.98
N VAL A 447 -33.60 -30.04 76.91
CA VAL A 447 -33.97 -30.86 78.09
C VAL A 447 -33.67 -32.35 77.86
N ARG A 448 -32.95 -32.97 78.80
CA ARG A 448 -32.87 -34.41 79.14
C ARG A 448 -32.95 -34.46 80.69
N PRO A 449 -33.28 -35.56 81.42
CA PRO A 449 -33.54 -36.96 81.05
C PRO A 449 -34.82 -37.56 81.72
N SER A 450 -35.31 -38.77 81.41
CA SER A 450 -34.91 -40.05 82.07
C SER A 450 -35.92 -41.18 81.75
N THR A 451 -35.41 -42.44 81.74
CA THR A 451 -36.10 -43.76 81.85
C THR A 451 -37.14 -44.15 80.79
N MET A 452 -37.30 -45.39 80.31
CA MET A 452 -36.58 -46.66 80.25
C MET A 452 -37.38 -47.50 79.22
N GLU A 453 -36.71 -48.38 78.47
CA GLU A 453 -37.29 -49.48 77.67
C GLU A 453 -38.19 -49.16 76.45
N ASP A 454 -37.61 -49.30 75.25
CA ASP A 454 -38.15 -50.22 74.24
C ASP A 454 -37.09 -50.54 73.16
N VAL A 455 -36.76 -51.82 73.04
CA VAL A 455 -35.67 -52.39 72.23
C VAL A 455 -36.07 -52.58 70.75
N ALA A 456 -36.92 -51.70 70.21
CA ALA A 456 -37.45 -51.83 68.84
C ALA A 456 -37.07 -50.68 67.87
N GLY A 457 -36.13 -49.79 68.24
CA GLY A 457 -35.79 -48.59 67.44
C GLY A 457 -34.43 -48.58 66.71
N GLY A 458 -33.59 -49.60 66.90
CA GLY A 458 -32.18 -49.56 66.50
C GLY A 458 -31.90 -49.64 64.98
N LEU A 459 -32.77 -50.30 64.21
CA LEU A 459 -32.56 -50.47 62.77
C LEU A 459 -32.96 -49.22 61.95
N GLY A 460 -34.00 -48.49 62.38
CA GLY A 460 -34.52 -47.33 61.63
C GLY A 460 -33.64 -46.08 61.72
N GLY A 461 -32.91 -45.89 62.83
CA GLY A 461 -32.00 -44.76 63.03
C GLY A 461 -30.74 -44.84 62.17
N HIS A 462 -30.08 -46.01 62.18
CA HIS A 462 -28.93 -46.28 61.30
C HIS A 462 -29.32 -46.25 59.83
N GLN A 463 -30.51 -46.76 59.48
CA GLN A 463 -30.98 -46.74 58.10
C GLN A 463 -31.29 -45.32 57.60
N ARG A 464 -31.77 -44.41 58.46
CA ARG A 464 -31.94 -42.98 58.14
C ARG A 464 -30.62 -42.24 57.98
N GLU A 465 -29.63 -42.48 58.85
CA GLU A 465 -28.29 -41.89 58.71
C GLU A 465 -27.59 -42.38 57.43
N LEU A 466 -27.72 -43.67 57.10
CA LEU A 466 -27.17 -44.24 55.86
C LEU A 466 -27.82 -43.63 54.61
N GLN A 467 -29.14 -43.40 54.65
CA GLN A 467 -29.87 -42.73 53.57
C GLN A 467 -29.45 -41.26 53.40
N LEU A 468 -29.18 -40.55 54.49
CA LEU A 468 -28.67 -39.18 54.45
C LEU A 468 -27.25 -39.12 53.85
N ILE A 469 -26.36 -40.01 54.27
CA ILE A 469 -24.99 -40.10 53.72
C ILE A 469 -25.03 -40.46 52.22
N LEU A 470 -25.90 -41.38 51.83
CA LEU A 470 -26.05 -41.79 50.43
C LEU A 470 -26.59 -40.65 49.56
N ARG A 471 -27.50 -39.83 50.09
CA ARG A 471 -27.99 -38.61 49.41
C ARG A 471 -26.89 -37.56 49.22
N GLU A 472 -26.07 -37.33 50.25
CA GLU A 472 -24.93 -36.40 50.15
C GLU A 472 -23.86 -36.91 49.16
N LEU A 473 -23.55 -38.21 49.18
CA LEU A 473 -22.64 -38.81 48.20
C LEU A 473 -23.19 -38.73 46.78
N GLN A 474 -24.49 -38.94 46.57
CA GLN A 474 -25.13 -38.76 45.26
C GLN A 474 -25.06 -37.30 44.81
N PHE A 475 -25.25 -36.34 45.72
CA PHE A 475 -25.12 -34.92 45.41
C PHE A 475 -23.67 -34.54 45.03
N ILE A 476 -22.67 -35.00 45.80
CA ILE A 476 -21.25 -34.78 45.51
C ILE A 476 -20.88 -35.42 44.17
N THR A 477 -21.30 -36.66 43.92
CA THR A 477 -21.01 -37.39 42.67
C THR A 477 -21.67 -36.72 41.48
N ALA A 478 -22.91 -36.25 41.61
CA ALA A 478 -23.61 -35.50 40.56
C ALA A 478 -22.93 -34.15 40.28
N ARG A 479 -22.48 -33.44 41.32
CA ARG A 479 -21.74 -32.18 41.19
C ARG A 479 -20.37 -32.38 40.55
N MET A 480 -19.65 -33.44 40.93
CA MET A 480 -18.37 -33.81 40.31
C MET A 480 -18.56 -34.16 38.84
N LYS A 481 -19.57 -34.96 38.50
CA LYS A 481 -19.89 -35.30 37.12
C LYS A 481 -20.24 -34.08 36.27
N LYS A 482 -21.06 -33.16 36.80
CA LYS A 482 -21.39 -31.90 36.12
C LYS A 482 -20.15 -31.02 35.91
N ALA A 483 -19.28 -30.91 36.91
CA ALA A 483 -18.02 -30.17 36.78
C ALA A 483 -17.06 -30.80 35.76
N ASP A 484 -17.01 -32.14 35.68
CA ASP A 484 -16.22 -32.86 34.67
C ASP A 484 -16.78 -32.66 33.25
N GLU A 485 -18.11 -32.68 33.08
CA GLU A 485 -18.78 -32.38 31.80
C GLU A 485 -18.52 -30.94 31.34
N GLU A 486 -18.62 -29.96 32.25
CA GLU A 486 -18.28 -28.56 31.98
C GLU A 486 -16.81 -28.38 31.59
N ALA A 487 -15.90 -29.09 32.26
CA ALA A 487 -14.47 -29.07 31.93
C ALA A 487 -14.17 -29.69 30.55
N GLU A 488 -14.88 -30.76 30.15
CA GLU A 488 -14.73 -31.34 28.81
C GLU A 488 -15.24 -30.38 27.72
N LEU A 489 -16.35 -29.68 27.97
CA LEU A 489 -16.86 -28.65 27.05
C LEU A 489 -15.89 -27.48 26.88
N ILE A 490 -15.30 -26.98 27.97
CA ILE A 490 -14.28 -25.92 27.91
C ILE A 490 -13.05 -26.42 27.16
N SER A 491 -12.63 -27.67 27.37
CA SER A 491 -11.52 -28.28 26.63
C SER A 491 -11.79 -28.35 25.12
N ASP A 492 -13.02 -28.70 24.73
CA ASP A 492 -13.43 -28.74 23.32
C ASP A 492 -13.41 -27.36 22.66
N TRP A 493 -13.90 -26.31 23.36
CA TRP A 493 -13.84 -24.92 22.88
C TRP A 493 -12.40 -24.41 22.73
N LYS A 494 -11.53 -24.68 23.71
CA LYS A 494 -10.11 -24.33 23.63
C LYS A 494 -9.41 -25.04 22.48
N PHE A 495 -9.72 -26.32 22.25
CA PHE A 495 -9.18 -27.06 21.12
C PHE A 495 -9.69 -26.51 19.79
N ALA A 496 -11.00 -26.21 19.68
CA ALA A 496 -11.56 -25.56 18.49
C ALA A 496 -10.88 -24.21 18.22
N ALA A 497 -10.66 -23.38 19.24
CA ALA A 497 -9.95 -22.11 19.12
C ALA A 497 -8.51 -22.29 18.60
N MET A 498 -7.75 -23.26 19.14
CA MET A 498 -6.40 -23.59 18.65
C MET A 498 -6.41 -24.07 17.19
N VAL A 499 -7.41 -24.85 16.80
CA VAL A 499 -7.55 -25.38 15.44
C VAL A 499 -7.87 -24.25 14.45
N VAL A 500 -8.78 -23.34 14.79
CA VAL A 500 -9.09 -22.13 14.00
C VAL A 500 -7.84 -21.26 13.84
N ASP A 501 -7.12 -21.02 14.93
CA ASP A 501 -5.91 -20.20 14.91
C ASP A 501 -4.87 -20.72 13.92
N ARG A 502 -4.70 -22.04 13.89
CA ARG A 502 -3.74 -22.71 13.00
C ARG A 502 -4.24 -22.77 11.57
N PHE A 503 -5.53 -22.93 11.36
CA PHE A 503 -6.13 -22.79 10.02
C PHE A 503 -5.83 -21.41 9.45
N CYS A 504 -6.11 -20.36 10.22
CA CYS A 504 -5.82 -18.98 9.83
C CYS A 504 -4.33 -18.80 9.51
N LEU A 505 -3.43 -19.37 10.32
CA LEU A 505 -1.99 -19.35 10.02
C LEU A 505 -1.67 -19.94 8.64
N PHE A 506 -2.18 -21.12 8.30
CA PHE A 506 -1.89 -21.73 6.99
C PHE A 506 -2.49 -20.93 5.83
N VAL A 507 -3.71 -20.43 5.98
CA VAL A 507 -4.36 -19.61 4.94
C VAL A 507 -3.58 -18.31 4.72
N PHE A 508 -3.23 -17.60 5.79
CA PHE A 508 -2.51 -16.33 5.69
C PHE A 508 -1.06 -16.52 5.24
N THR A 509 -0.35 -17.55 5.70
CA THR A 509 1.01 -17.84 5.20
C THR A 509 1.01 -18.13 3.70
N LEU A 510 0.08 -18.96 3.20
CA LEU A 510 -0.05 -19.23 1.78
C LEU A 510 -0.34 -17.95 0.99
N PHE A 511 -1.27 -17.13 1.48
CA PHE A 511 -1.61 -15.86 0.84
C PHE A 511 -0.42 -14.89 0.83
N THR A 512 0.33 -14.76 1.92
CA THR A 512 1.55 -13.93 1.99
C THR A 512 2.62 -14.42 1.02
N ILE A 513 2.82 -15.74 0.90
CA ILE A 513 3.78 -16.30 -0.07
C ILE A 513 3.34 -15.99 -1.50
N ILE A 514 2.06 -16.19 -1.85
CA ILE A 514 1.54 -15.87 -3.17
C ILE A 514 1.68 -14.37 -3.47
N ALA A 515 1.33 -13.50 -2.51
CA ALA A 515 1.42 -12.06 -2.68
C ALA A 515 2.87 -11.58 -2.85
N THR A 516 3.80 -12.10 -2.06
CA THR A 516 5.24 -11.77 -2.18
C THR A 516 5.84 -12.25 -3.50
N VAL A 517 5.50 -13.46 -3.94
CA VAL A 517 5.91 -13.98 -5.26
C VAL A 517 5.31 -13.13 -6.37
N ALA A 518 4.02 -12.77 -6.29
CA ALA A 518 3.37 -11.92 -7.28
C ALA A 518 4.07 -10.55 -7.41
N VAL A 519 4.48 -9.93 -6.30
CA VAL A 519 5.23 -8.65 -6.34
C VAL A 519 6.60 -8.82 -6.97
N LEU A 520 7.35 -9.85 -6.59
CA LEU A 520 8.67 -10.11 -7.15
C LEU A 520 8.62 -10.41 -8.65
N LEU A 521 7.58 -11.12 -9.11
CA LEU A 521 7.36 -11.42 -10.52
C LEU A 521 6.78 -10.25 -11.32
N SER A 522 6.10 -9.31 -10.65
CA SER A 522 5.57 -8.10 -11.30
C SER A 522 6.67 -7.09 -11.65
N ALA A 523 7.90 -7.28 -11.19
CA ALA A 523 9.02 -6.43 -11.57
C ALA A 523 9.72 -7.00 -12.82
N PRO A 524 9.50 -6.44 -14.04
CA PRO A 524 10.08 -6.97 -15.27
C PRO A 524 11.62 -6.94 -15.29
N HIS A 525 12.25 -6.12 -14.44
CA HIS A 525 13.70 -5.84 -14.46
C HIS A 525 14.48 -6.35 -13.24
N ILE A 526 13.86 -7.07 -12.29
CA ILE A 526 14.61 -7.69 -11.17
C ILE A 526 15.30 -9.00 -11.62
N ILE A 527 14.74 -9.71 -12.60
CA ILE A 527 15.16 -11.06 -12.99
C ILE A 527 16.06 -11.08 -14.24
N VAL A 528 16.14 -9.97 -14.99
CA VAL A 528 16.99 -9.87 -16.18
C VAL A 528 17.95 -8.70 -16.02
N GLN A 529 19.11 -8.99 -15.44
CA GLN A 529 20.31 -8.19 -15.65
C GLN A 529 21.48 -9.12 -15.93
#